data_AF-A0A3B0RZ23-F1
#
_entry.id   AF-A0A3B0RZ23-F1
#
_cell.length_a   1.000
_cell.length_b   1.000
_cell.length_c   1.000
_cell.angle_alpha   90.00
_cell.angle_beta   90.00
_cell.angle_gamma   90.00
#
_symmetry.space_group_name_H-M   'P 1'
#
loop_
_entity.id
_entity.type
_entity.pdbx_description
1 polymer ?
#
loop_
_entity_poly.entity_id
_entity_poly.type
_entity_poly.pdbx_seq_one_letter_code
_entity_poly.pdbx_strand_id
1 'polypeptide(L)' 'MIEWLATDVDLDDVPVHVGIIMDGNGRWANARGLHRTQGHAAGEPALFDVVHGALDLGVEWLTVYTFSTENWSR' A
#
# COMPACT_ATOMS: atom_id res chain seq x y z
N MET A 1 -13.58 13.39 14.10
CA MET A 1 -14.28 12.60 13.06
C MET A 1 -13.88 13.22 11.75
N ILE A 2 -13.04 12.56 10.97
CA ILE A 2 -12.29 13.20 9.88
C ILE A 2 -13.10 13.14 8.58
N GLU A 3 -13.30 14.30 7.94
CA GLU A 3 -13.95 14.51 6.64
C GLU A 3 -13.06 14.04 5.46
N TRP A 4 -12.92 12.74 5.22
CA TRP A 4 -12.25 12.21 4.02
C TRP A 4 -13.20 11.76 2.90
N LEU A 5 -14.51 11.93 3.04
CA LEU A 5 -15.47 11.44 2.06
C LEU A 5 -15.88 12.54 1.08
N ALA A 6 -15.03 12.76 0.08
CA ALA A 6 -15.43 13.39 -1.18
C ALA A 6 -14.82 12.60 -2.34
N THR A 7 -15.11 11.31 -2.38
CA THR A 7 -14.90 10.51 -3.58
C THR A 7 -16.28 10.04 -4.01
N ASP A 8 -16.75 10.48 -5.19
CA ASP A 8 -17.89 9.92 -5.92
C ASP A 8 -17.55 8.49 -6.37
N VAL A 9 -17.19 7.63 -5.42
CA VAL A 9 -16.98 6.21 -5.65
C VAL A 9 -18.36 5.59 -5.53
N ASP A 10 -18.87 5.09 -6.65
CA ASP A 10 -20.01 4.19 -6.60
C ASP A 10 -19.59 2.95 -5.80
N LEU A 11 -20.18 2.80 -4.62
CA LEU A 11 -19.86 1.69 -3.74
C LEU A 11 -20.28 0.34 -4.34
N ASP A 12 -21.20 0.35 -5.31
CA ASP A 12 -21.59 -0.86 -6.05
C ASP A 12 -20.47 -1.35 -7.00
N ASP A 13 -19.51 -0.48 -7.36
CA ASP A 13 -18.37 -0.81 -8.22
C ASP A 13 -17.07 -1.11 -7.43
N VAL A 14 -17.14 -1.16 -6.09
CA VAL A 14 -15.96 -1.47 -5.26
C VAL A 14 -15.56 -2.94 -5.45
N PRO A 15 -14.29 -3.23 -5.79
CA PRO A 15 -13.83 -4.60 -5.93
C PRO A 15 -13.85 -5.35 -4.60
N VAL A 16 -14.38 -6.57 -4.62
CA VAL A 16 -14.38 -7.49 -3.47
C VAL A 16 -12.94 -7.87 -3.06
N HIS A 17 -12.00 -7.94 -4.01
CA HIS A 17 -10.60 -8.31 -3.74
C HIS A 17 -9.61 -7.44 -4.51
N VAL A 18 -8.66 -6.83 -3.78
CA VAL A 18 -7.55 -6.06 -4.33
C VAL A 18 -6.21 -6.72 -4.02
N GLY A 19 -5.36 -6.87 -5.04
CA GLY A 19 -3.97 -7.30 -4.91
C GLY A 19 -3.00 -6.13 -5.11
N ILE A 20 -2.03 -5.98 -4.21
CA ILE A 20 -1.08 -4.86 -4.20
C ILE A 20 0.37 -5.37 -4.24
N ILE A 21 1.17 -4.83 -5.16
CA ILE A 21 2.62 -5.01 -5.17
C ILE A 21 3.27 -3.74 -4.61
N MET A 22 3.87 -3.83 -3.43
CA MET A 22 4.51 -2.69 -2.75
C MET A 22 5.95 -2.45 -3.24
N ASP A 23 6.11 -2.22 -4.55
CA ASP A 23 7.42 -1.93 -5.13
C ASP A 23 7.84 -0.46 -4.91
N GLY A 24 9.13 -0.18 -5.04
CA GLY A 24 9.66 1.17 -5.13
C GLY A 24 10.31 1.69 -3.85
N ASN A 25 10.17 1.01 -2.71
CA ASN A 25 10.80 1.40 -1.44
C ASN A 25 12.29 1.74 -1.56
N GLY A 26 13.06 0.90 -2.27
CA GLY A 26 14.48 1.16 -2.50
C GLY A 26 14.74 2.36 -3.43
N ARG A 27 13.95 2.53 -4.50
CA ARG A 27 14.06 3.68 -5.41
C ARG A 27 13.72 4.98 -4.69
N TRP A 28 12.68 4.96 -3.85
CA TRP A 28 12.24 6.08 -3.04
C TRP A 28 13.32 6.54 -2.06
N ALA A 29 14.02 5.59 -1.40
CA ALA A 29 15.12 5.89 -0.49
C ALA A 29 16.33 6.46 -1.24
N ASN A 30 16.71 5.83 -2.36
CA ASN A 30 17.85 6.27 -3.18
C ASN A 30 17.66 7.69 -3.72
N ALA A 31 16.44 8.04 -4.17
CA ALA A 31 16.12 9.38 -4.65
C ALA A 31 16.27 10.48 -3.57
N ARG A 32 16.34 10.08 -2.29
CA ARG A 32 16.50 10.97 -1.12
C ARG A 32 17.87 10.85 -0.47
N GLY A 33 18.80 10.08 -1.05
CA GLY A 33 20.10 9.82 -0.45
C GLY A 33 20.03 8.99 0.85
N LEU A 34 18.96 8.23 1.04
CA LEU A 34 18.70 7.42 2.23
C LEU A 34 19.12 5.96 2.04
N HIS A 35 19.34 5.25 3.14
CA HIS A 35 19.55 3.81 3.12
C HIS A 35 18.26 3.07 2.70
N ARG A 36 18.41 1.97 1.98
CA ARG A 36 17.29 1.18 1.46
C ARG A 36 16.31 0.71 2.55
N THR A 37 16.81 0.41 3.75
CA THR A 37 16.01 0.04 4.93
C THR A 37 15.05 1.14 5.36
N GLN A 38 15.41 2.41 5.17
CA GLN A 38 14.53 3.54 5.46
C GLN A 38 13.35 3.61 4.49
N GLY A 39 13.55 3.18 3.24
CA GLY A 39 12.46 3.02 2.29
C GLY A 39 11.50 1.91 2.69
N HIS A 40 12.01 0.79 3.23
CA HIS A 40 11.16 -0.26 3.79
C HIS A 40 10.36 0.23 5.01
N ALA A 41 11.00 0.96 5.92
CA ALA A 41 10.33 1.57 7.06
C ALA A 41 9.26 2.59 6.65
N ALA A 42 9.47 3.34 5.56
CA ALA A 42 8.45 4.23 5.01
C ALA A 42 7.27 3.50 4.36
N GLY A 43 7.47 2.24 3.92
CA GLY A 43 6.42 1.41 3.35
C GLY A 43 5.39 0.92 4.38
N GLU A 44 5.76 0.79 5.65
CA GLU A 44 4.87 0.38 6.73
C GLU A 44 3.69 1.36 6.95
N PRO A 45 3.90 2.66 7.20
CA PRO A 45 2.78 3.60 7.36
C PRO A 45 1.96 3.75 6.07
N ALA A 46 2.59 3.63 4.89
CA ALA A 46 1.87 3.64 3.62
C ALA A 46 0.92 2.43 3.47
N LEU A 47 1.34 1.24 3.94
CA LEU A 47 0.46 0.07 3.97
C LEU A 47 -0.73 0.27 4.92
N PHE A 48 -0.50 0.84 6.11
CA PHE A 48 -1.59 1.12 7.06
C PHE A 48 -2.61 2.11 6.50
N ASP A 49 -2.15 3.15 5.79
CA ASP A 49 -3.04 4.11 5.12
C ASP A 49 -3.93 3.44 4.07
N VAL A 50 -3.35 2.53 3.27
CA VAL A 50 -4.10 1.72 2.31
C VAL A 50 -5.10 0.79 2.99
N VAL A 51 -4.74 0.17 4.10
CA VAL A 51 -5.65 -0.70 4.87
C VAL A 51 -6.84 0.10 5.40
N HIS A 52 -6.61 1.32 5.93
CA HIS A 52 -7.71 2.18 6.37
C HIS A 52 -8.62 2.58 5.21
N GLY A 53 -8.06 2.97 4.06
CA GLY A 53 -8.86 3.27 2.87
C GLY A 53 -9.66 2.07 2.37
N ALA A 54 -9.08 0.87 2.41
CA ALA A 54 -9.79 -0.37 2.05
C ALA A 54 -10.97 -0.66 2.99
N LEU A 55 -10.80 -0.42 4.30
CA LEU A 55 -11.87 -0.54 5.29
C LEU A 55 -12.98 0.50 5.04
N ASP A 56 -12.61 1.76 4.79
CA ASP A 56 -13.56 2.84 4.55
C ASP A 56 -14.39 2.60 3.27
N LEU A 57 -13.80 1.99 2.25
CA LEU A 57 -14.47 1.64 0.99
C LEU A 57 -15.23 0.30 1.03
N GLY A 58 -15.02 -0.52 2.06
CA GLY A 58 -15.66 -1.84 2.17
C GLY A 58 -15.03 -2.94 1.30
N VAL A 59 -13.74 -2.82 0.95
CA VAL A 59 -13.01 -3.90 0.25
C VAL A 59 -12.88 -5.10 1.20
N GLU A 60 -13.44 -6.24 0.81
CA GLU A 60 -13.47 -7.43 1.68
C GLU A 60 -12.11 -8.13 1.79
N TRP A 61 -11.35 -8.18 0.69
CA TRP A 61 -10.08 -8.88 0.63
C TRP A 61 -8.96 -7.97 0.13
N LEU A 62 -7.87 -7.93 0.90
CA LEU A 62 -6.64 -7.23 0.53
C LEU A 62 -5.47 -8.21 0.57
N THR A 63 -4.80 -8.41 -0.56
CA THR A 63 -3.57 -9.19 -0.64
C THR A 63 -2.40 -8.29 -0.96
N VAL A 64 -1.34 -8.39 -0.16
CA VAL A 64 -0.20 -7.49 -0.24
C VAL A 64 1.05 -8.31 -0.48
N TYR A 65 1.79 -7.97 -1.54
CA TYR A 65 3.03 -8.62 -1.88
C TYR A 65 4.20 -7.99 -1.12
N THR A 66 4.52 -8.55 0.04
CA THR A 66 5.52 -8.01 0.98
C THR A 66 6.94 -8.53 0.72
N PHE A 67 7.07 -9.79 0.31
CA PHE A 67 8.35 -10.45 0.02
C PHE A 67 8.17 -11.52 -1.06
N SER A 68 8.98 -11.48 -2.11
CA SER A 68 8.93 -12.41 -3.24
C SER A 68 10.00 -13.50 -3.17
N THR A 69 9.78 -14.61 -3.89
CA THR A 69 10.82 -15.64 -4.08
C THR A 69 12.07 -15.07 -4.76
N GLU A 70 11.91 -14.10 -5.65
CA GLU A 70 13.00 -13.39 -6.33
C GLU A 70 13.74 -12.42 -5.39
N ASN A 71 13.24 -12.15 -4.17
CA ASN A 71 13.97 -11.35 -3.20
C ASN A 71 15.11 -12.13 -2.54
N TRP A 72 15.13 -13.45 -2.61
CA TRP A 72 16.24 -14.27 -2.10
C TRP A 72 17.54 -14.09 -2.90
N SER A 73 17.46 -13.63 -4.14
CA SER A 73 18.62 -13.37 -5.00
C SER A 73 19.14 -11.93 -4.94
N ARG A 74 18.60 -11.12 -4.02
CA ARG A 74 19.03 -9.73 -3.79
C ARG A 74 20.25 -9.61 -2.89
#